data_AF-A0A7J5DAE9-F1
#
_entry.id   AF-A0A7J5DAE9-F1
#
_cell.length_a   1.000
_cell.length_b   1.000
_cell.length_c   1.000
_cell.angle_alpha   90.00
_cell.angle_beta   90.00
_cell.angle_gamma   90.00
#
_symmetry.space_group_name_H-M   'P 1'
#
loop_
_entity.id
_entity.type
_entity.pdbx_description
1 polymer ?
#
loop_
_entity_poly.entity_id
_entity_poly.type
_entity_poly.pdbx_seq_one_letter_code
_entity_poly.pdbx_strand_id
1 'polypeptide(L)'
;MTTPGCYACGKEAEFDDLPPRECVVHDQHWRVAHAVDTAVPGRLVLLPRRHVAAVHTLTDAEGFAHAHFHVVPRMADLPPEHRGPGIFELLRRPARERVKADQADRTARSLRARPHEHLNAR
;
A
#
# COMPACT_ATOMS: atom_id res chain seq x y z
N MET A 1 -18.24 -1.49 7.49
CA MET A 1 -18.20 -0.99 8.89
C MET A 1 -16.81 -0.44 9.15
N THR A 2 -16.68 0.70 9.84
CA THR A 2 -15.41 1.30 10.25
C THR A 2 -15.11 0.92 11.70
N THR A 3 -13.83 0.86 12.08
CA THR A 3 -13.39 0.54 13.45
C THR A 3 -12.64 1.73 14.05
N PRO A 4 -13.05 2.23 15.23
CA PRO A 4 -12.33 3.29 15.94
C PRO A 4 -10.86 2.89 16.19
N GLY A 5 -9.93 3.82 15.96
CA GLY A 5 -8.49 3.58 16.15
C GLY A 5 -7.79 2.81 15.03
N CYS A 6 -8.51 2.32 14.01
CA CYS A 6 -7.89 1.69 12.85
C CYS A 6 -7.39 2.76 11.85
N TYR A 7 -6.07 2.80 11.59
CA TYR A 7 -5.46 3.74 10.64
C TYR A 7 -6.11 3.68 9.25
N ALA A 8 -6.31 2.48 8.72
CA ALA A 8 -6.90 2.28 7.40
C ALA A 8 -8.35 2.79 7.34
N CYS A 9 -9.14 2.61 8.41
CA CYS A 9 -10.51 3.14 8.50
C CYS A 9 -10.53 4.66 8.61
N GLY A 10 -9.59 5.25 9.36
CA GLY A 10 -9.45 6.72 9.42
C GLY A 10 -9.16 7.31 8.04
N LYS A 11 -8.25 6.68 7.29
CA LYS A 11 -7.93 7.08 5.93
C LYS A 11 -9.10 6.91 4.97
N GLU A 12 -9.87 5.83 5.10
CA GLU A 12 -11.06 5.66 4.28
C GLU A 12 -12.18 6.67 4.62
N ALA A 13 -12.30 7.10 5.87
CA ALA A 13 -13.26 8.14 6.24
C ALA A 13 -12.92 9.52 5.63
N GLU A 14 -11.64 9.75 5.31
CA GLU A 14 -11.10 10.97 4.68
C GLU A 14 -10.82 10.75 3.17
N PHE A 15 -11.47 9.76 2.52
CA PHE A 15 -11.05 9.24 1.23
C PHE A 15 -10.84 10.30 0.14
N ASP A 16 -11.80 11.23 0.02
CA ASP A 16 -11.81 12.25 -1.03
C ASP A 16 -10.67 13.27 -0.89
N ASP A 17 -10.13 13.43 0.32
CA ASP A 17 -9.05 14.35 0.67
C ASP A 17 -7.69 13.64 0.82
N LEU A 18 -7.62 12.35 0.48
CA LEU A 18 -6.39 11.58 0.65
C LEU A 18 -5.26 12.15 -0.21
N PRO A 19 -4.05 12.29 0.37
CA PRO A 19 -2.89 12.63 -0.43
C PRO A 19 -2.58 11.50 -1.41
N PRO A 20 -1.90 11.78 -2.55
CA PRO A 20 -1.61 10.78 -3.56
C PRO A 20 -0.93 9.51 -3.05
N ARG A 21 -0.06 9.61 -2.03
CA ARG A 21 0.56 8.43 -1.40
C ARG A 21 -0.43 7.49 -0.69
N GLU A 22 -1.57 7.99 -0.23
CA GLU A 22 -2.59 7.18 0.47
C GLU A 22 -3.63 6.58 -0.49
N CYS A 23 -3.66 7.06 -1.73
CA CYS A 23 -4.50 6.52 -2.79
C CYS A 23 -3.70 6.57 -4.09
N VAL A 24 -3.02 5.49 -4.47
CA VAL A 24 -2.32 5.35 -5.74
C VAL A 24 -3.31 4.91 -6.82
N VAL A 25 -4.11 3.90 -6.59
CA VAL A 25 -5.22 3.49 -7.46
C VAL A 25 -6.30 2.89 -6.57
N HIS A 26 -7.55 2.95 -7.00
CA HIS A 26 -8.65 2.37 -6.25
C HIS A 26 -9.78 1.91 -7.17
N ASP A 27 -10.62 1.03 -6.65
CA ASP A 27 -11.92 0.69 -7.18
C ASP A 27 -12.97 0.75 -6.06
N GLN A 28 -14.06 0.00 -6.19
CA GLN A 28 -15.12 -0.09 -5.19
C GLN A 28 -14.68 -0.82 -3.91
N HIS A 29 -13.77 -1.78 -4.01
CA HIS A 29 -13.40 -2.71 -2.94
C HIS A 29 -11.99 -2.49 -2.41
N TRP A 30 -11.10 -1.97 -3.25
CA TRP A 30 -9.67 -1.91 -3.00
C TRP A 30 -9.12 -0.50 -3.20
N ARG A 31 -8.09 -0.17 -2.43
CA ARG A 31 -7.19 0.93 -2.70
C ARG A 31 -5.75 0.49 -2.52
N VAL A 32 -4.87 1.05 -3.33
CA VAL A 32 -3.42 0.88 -3.21
C VAL A 32 -2.88 2.14 -2.54
N ALA A 33 -2.01 1.99 -1.55
CA ALA A 33 -1.26 3.09 -0.95
C ALA A 33 0.24 2.80 -1.02
N HIS A 34 1.07 3.84 -0.93
CA HIS A 34 2.48 3.69 -0.62
C HIS A 34 2.63 3.34 0.86
N ALA A 35 3.48 2.35 1.16
CA ALA A 35 3.64 1.87 2.53
C ALA A 35 4.24 2.98 3.42
N VAL A 36 3.55 3.32 4.51
CA VAL A 36 4.11 4.20 5.54
C VAL A 36 5.27 3.54 6.26
N ASP A 37 6.14 4.34 6.88
CA ASP A 37 7.29 3.88 7.68
C ASP A 37 8.28 2.93 6.99
N THR A 38 8.33 2.97 5.66
CA THR A 38 9.27 2.19 4.87
C THR A 38 10.47 3.02 4.39
N ALA A 39 11.66 2.42 4.40
CA ALA A 39 12.84 2.94 3.71
C ALA A 39 12.96 2.44 2.26
N VAL A 40 11.94 1.76 1.71
CA VAL A 40 11.94 1.25 0.34
C VAL A 40 11.07 2.14 -0.56
N PRO A 41 11.67 2.94 -1.47
CA PRO A 41 10.91 3.66 -2.49
C PRO A 41 10.03 2.72 -3.31
N GLY A 42 8.78 3.11 -3.54
CA GLY A 42 7.84 2.34 -4.35
C GLY A 42 7.27 1.07 -3.70
N ARG A 43 7.54 0.77 -2.41
CA ARG A 43 6.80 -0.29 -1.71
C ARG A 43 5.33 0.11 -1.58
N LEU A 44 4.43 -0.76 -2.06
CA LEU A 44 2.99 -0.53 -2.02
C LEU A 44 2.30 -1.49 -1.06
N VAL A 45 1.12 -1.09 -0.59
CA VAL A 45 0.16 -1.91 0.15
C VAL A 45 -1.19 -1.86 -0.57
N LEU A 46 -1.77 -3.03 -0.84
CA LEU A 46 -3.15 -3.17 -1.30
C LEU A 46 -4.07 -3.33 -0.10
N LEU A 47 -5.12 -2.52 0.05
CA LEU A 47 -5.97 -2.44 1.23
C LEU A 47 -7.45 -2.53 0.84
N PRO A 48 -8.31 -3.27 1.57
CA PRO A 48 -9.74 -3.20 1.37
C PRO A 48 -10.29 -1.84 1.85
N ARG A 49 -11.33 -1.35 1.17
CA ARG A 49 -12.02 -0.09 1.51
C ARG A 49 -13.06 -0.24 2.63
N ARG A 50 -13.25 -1.44 3.16
CA ARG A 50 -14.01 -1.69 4.39
C ARG A 50 -13.09 -2.19 5.49
N HIS A 51 -13.50 -2.03 6.75
CA HIS A 51 -12.79 -2.72 7.82
C HIS A 51 -12.94 -4.23 7.67
N VAL A 52 -11.80 -4.89 7.76
CA VAL A 52 -11.69 -6.32 7.88
C VAL A 52 -10.64 -6.58 8.95
N ALA A 53 -10.89 -7.56 9.81
CA ALA A 53 -9.96 -7.99 10.84
C ALA A 53 -9.36 -9.41 10.64
N ALA A 54 -10.00 -10.30 9.86
CA ALA A 54 -9.57 -11.71 9.72
C ALA A 54 -9.83 -12.30 8.31
N VAL A 55 -8.93 -13.18 7.83
CA VAL A 55 -8.82 -13.47 6.39
C VAL A 55 -10.06 -14.03 5.78
N HIS A 56 -10.62 -14.92 6.56
CA HIS A 56 -11.79 -15.69 6.32
C HIS A 56 -13.07 -14.84 6.45
N THR A 57 -13.01 -13.58 6.91
CA THR A 57 -14.18 -12.68 6.98
C THR A 57 -14.33 -11.83 5.74
N LEU A 58 -13.57 -12.17 4.72
CA LEU A 58 -13.71 -11.53 3.45
C LEU A 58 -14.68 -12.26 2.58
N THR A 59 -15.50 -11.44 1.93
CA THR A 59 -16.39 -11.93 0.89
C THR A 59 -15.51 -12.51 -0.20
N ASP A 60 -16.09 -13.35 -1.06
CA ASP A 60 -15.36 -13.87 -2.23
C ASP A 60 -14.74 -12.73 -3.07
N ALA A 61 -15.27 -11.51 -2.98
CA ALA A 61 -14.75 -10.32 -3.63
C ALA A 61 -13.56 -9.63 -2.91
N GLU A 62 -13.21 -10.03 -1.68
CA GLU A 62 -12.42 -9.15 -0.82
C GLU A 62 -11.29 -9.82 0.02
N GLY A 63 -10.98 -11.13 -0.09
CA GLY A 63 -10.05 -11.97 0.74
C GLY A 63 -8.89 -11.35 1.60
N PHE A 64 -8.69 -11.78 2.88
CA PHE A 64 -7.62 -11.48 3.89
C PHE A 64 -7.75 -10.40 5.10
N ALA A 65 -7.24 -10.76 6.29
CA ALA A 65 -7.63 -10.28 7.61
C ALA A 65 -7.77 -8.80 7.87
N HIS A 66 -6.65 -8.14 8.04
CA HIS A 66 -6.46 -6.86 7.43
C HIS A 66 -5.49 -7.23 6.32
N ALA A 67 -6.03 -7.68 5.19
CA ALA A 67 -5.24 -8.05 4.04
C ALA A 67 -4.47 -6.81 3.65
N HIS A 68 -3.16 -6.85 3.78
CA HIS A 68 -2.37 -6.03 2.92
C HIS A 68 -1.27 -6.85 2.31
N PHE A 69 -1.21 -6.76 1.00
CA PHE A 69 -0.17 -7.40 0.22
C PHE A 69 0.92 -6.37 0.01
N HIS A 70 2.13 -6.69 0.49
CA HIS A 70 3.30 -5.89 0.17
C HIS A 70 3.76 -6.20 -1.24
N VAL A 71 3.56 -5.25 -2.15
CA VAL A 71 4.20 -5.30 -3.47
C VAL A 71 5.53 -4.57 -3.35
N VAL A 72 6.62 -5.35 -3.38
CA VAL A 72 7.98 -4.84 -3.20
C VAL A 72 8.67 -4.78 -4.57
N PRO A 73 9.04 -3.58 -5.06
CA PRO A 73 9.85 -3.44 -6.26
C PRO A 73 11.19 -4.18 -6.11
N ARG A 74 11.55 -4.97 -7.10
CA ARG A 74 12.86 -5.65 -7.17
C ARG A 74 13.81 -4.78 -7.98
N MET A 75 14.42 -3.82 -7.29
CA MET A 75 15.47 -2.98 -7.90
C MET A 75 16.69 -3.83 -8.25
N ALA A 76 17.34 -3.52 -9.36
CA ALA A 76 18.51 -4.26 -9.84
C ALA A 76 19.67 -4.23 -8.82
N ASP A 77 19.78 -3.14 -8.07
CA ASP A 77 20.78 -2.88 -7.04
C ASP A 77 20.33 -3.29 -5.62
N LEU A 78 19.20 -3.99 -5.46
CA LEU A 78 18.73 -4.43 -4.15
C LEU A 78 19.74 -5.43 -3.53
N PRO A 79 20.33 -5.12 -2.35
CA PRO A 79 21.30 -5.98 -1.70
C PRO A 79 20.75 -7.40 -1.48
N PRO A 80 21.57 -8.45 -1.66
CA PRO A 80 21.13 -9.84 -1.51
C PRO A 80 20.46 -10.16 -0.17
N GLU A 81 20.93 -9.56 0.92
CA GLU A 81 20.41 -9.70 2.28
C GLU A 81 18.98 -9.17 2.43
N HIS A 82 18.56 -8.25 1.57
CA HIS A 82 17.20 -7.70 1.57
C HIS A 82 16.26 -8.41 0.58
N ARG A 83 16.65 -9.59 0.08
CA ARG A 83 15.79 -10.42 -0.76
C ARG A 83 14.90 -11.34 0.07
N GLY A 84 13.65 -11.50 -0.35
CA GLY A 84 12.67 -12.29 0.39
C GLY A 84 12.34 -11.66 1.76
N PRO A 85 12.28 -12.43 2.85
CA PRO A 85 11.89 -11.90 4.16
C PRO A 85 12.86 -10.83 4.72
N GLY A 86 14.12 -10.79 4.28
CA GLY A 86 15.10 -9.78 4.71
C GLY A 86 14.70 -8.34 4.36
N ILE A 87 13.76 -8.15 3.42
CA ILE A 87 13.24 -6.83 3.04
C ILE A 87 12.54 -6.10 4.20
N PHE A 88 12.08 -6.83 5.22
CA PHE A 88 11.37 -6.25 6.37
C PHE A 88 12.31 -5.53 7.35
N GLU A 89 13.63 -5.75 7.27
CA GLU A 89 14.61 -5.01 8.07
C GLU A 89 14.60 -3.51 7.75
N LEU A 90 14.29 -3.15 6.50
CA LEU A 90 14.22 -1.76 6.05
C LEU A 90 13.07 -0.96 6.68
N LEU A 91 12.10 -1.63 7.33
CA LEU A 91 11.06 -0.96 8.14
C LEU A 91 11.60 -0.47 9.49
N ARG A 92 12.72 -1.05 9.96
CA ARG A 92 13.32 -0.73 11.27
C ARG A 92 14.34 0.41 11.19
N ARG A 93 14.59 0.96 10.00
CA ARG A 93 15.54 2.07 9.80
C ARG A 93 15.05 3.35 10.50
N PRO A 94 15.99 4.20 10.96
CA PRO A 94 15.64 5.43 11.66
C PRO A 94 14.82 6.37 10.76
N ALA A 95 13.99 7.21 11.37
CA ALA A 95 13.02 8.04 10.66
C ALA A 95 13.62 8.93 9.56
N ARG A 96 14.88 9.38 9.74
CA ARG A 96 15.61 10.20 8.75
C ARG A 96 15.88 9.48 7.42
N GLU A 97 15.82 8.15 7.42
CA GLU A 97 16.07 7.30 6.24
C GLU A 97 14.77 6.77 5.62
N ARG A 98 13.61 7.05 6.23
CA ARG A 98 12.30 6.71 5.67
C ARG A 98 12.04 7.55 4.42
N VAL A 99 11.28 6.98 3.49
CA VAL A 99 10.82 7.72 2.31
C VAL A 99 10.03 8.94 2.76
N LYS A 100 10.43 10.13 2.30
CA LYS A 100 9.75 11.39 2.62
C LYS A 100 8.40 11.47 1.90
N ALA A 101 7.45 12.18 2.49
CA ALA A 101 6.10 12.31 1.96
C ALA A 101 6.06 12.85 0.52
N ASP A 102 6.90 13.84 0.21
CA ASP A 102 7.00 14.42 -1.13
C ASP A 102 7.49 13.39 -2.17
N GLN A 103 8.44 12.52 -1.79
CA GLN A 103 8.94 11.44 -2.64
C GLN A 103 7.90 10.33 -2.83
N ALA A 104 7.17 9.96 -1.77
CA ALA A 104 6.05 9.03 -1.86
C ALA A 104 4.96 9.55 -2.80
N ASP A 105 4.58 10.83 -2.68
CA ASP A 105 3.57 11.47 -3.54
C ASP A 105 4.03 11.52 -5.00
N ARG A 106 5.29 11.85 -5.29
CA ARG A 106 5.84 11.81 -6.65
C ARG A 106 5.76 10.41 -7.26
N THR A 107 6.11 9.40 -6.46
CA THR A 107 6.06 7.99 -6.90
C THR A 107 4.63 7.56 -7.21
N ALA A 108 3.68 7.90 -6.34
CA ALA A 108 2.26 7.60 -6.54
C ALA A 108 1.70 8.22 -7.83
N ARG A 109 1.99 9.50 -8.09
CA ARG A 109 1.58 10.18 -9.32
C ARG A 109 2.20 9.52 -10.57
N SER A 110 3.48 9.13 -10.51
CA SER A 110 4.14 8.45 -11.62
C SER A 110 3.50 7.10 -11.94
N LEU A 111 3.11 6.32 -10.92
CA LEU A 111 2.44 5.04 -11.11
C LEU A 111 1.03 5.21 -11.69
N ARG A 112 0.26 6.20 -11.21
CA ARG A 112 -1.08 6.55 -11.75
C ARG A 112 -1.07 6.91 -13.22
N ALA A 113 -0.02 7.61 -13.67
CA ALA A 113 0.09 8.05 -15.06
C ALA A 113 0.40 6.89 -16.03
N ARG A 114 0.71 5.69 -15.53
CA ARG A 114 0.98 4.53 -16.37
C ARG A 114 -0.33 3.95 -16.90
N PRO A 115 -0.43 3.64 -18.20
CA PRO A 115 -1.61 3.02 -18.76
C PRO A 115 -1.88 1.66 -18.08
N HIS A 116 -3.12 1.47 -17.62
CA HIS A 116 -3.58 0.23 -17.01
C HIS A 116 -3.97 -0.78 -18.11
N GLU A 117 -2.99 -1.42 -18.73
CA GLU A 117 -3.25 -2.35 -19.85
C GLU A 117 -4.01 -3.64 -19.43
N HIS A 118 -4.24 -3.88 -18.14
CA HIS A 118 -4.70 -5.20 -17.63
C HIS A 118 -5.95 -5.21 -16.75
N LEU A 119 -6.70 -4.10 -16.60
CA LEU A 119 -7.87 -4.07 -15.69
C LEU A 119 -9.18 -4.62 -16.27
N ASN A 120 -9.22 -5.05 -17.54
CA ASN A 120 -10.43 -5.58 -18.21
C ASN A 120 -10.19 -6.95 -18.89
N ALA A 121 -9.45 -7.86 -18.26
CA ALA A 121 -9.33 -9.24 -18.73
C ALA A 121 -10.11 -10.20 -17.80
N ARG A 122 -11.43 -10.22 -18.02
CA ARG A 122 -12.44 -11.21 -17.61
C ARG A 122 -12.82 -11.27 -16.12
#